data_AF-A0A5N6PKC2-F1
#
_entry.id   AF-A0A5N6PKC2-F1
#
_cell.length_a   1.000
_cell.length_b   1.000
_cell.length_c   1.000
_cell.angle_alpha   90.00
_cell.angle_beta   90.00
_cell.angle_gamma   90.00
#
_symmetry.space_group_name_H-M   'P 1'
#
loop_
_entity.id
_entity.type
_entity.pdbx_description
1 polymer ?
#
loop_
_entity_poly.entity_id
_entity_poly.type
_entity_poly.pdbx_seq_one_letter_code
_entity_poly.pdbx_strand_id
1 'polypeptide(L)'
;MFDAIICDPPYGVRAGGRKSGGRKLLKGVVCPYTVPEDKRTGHIPSTAAYSLAECVHDLLDLAAKMLVMGGRLVYFYPVLRDNGETLDVDFPKHPCFKLISSCEQILSYRYSRVLLTLVKISPYSDEIEEAARLQHLDFKENHVKWLEEGNLHAAVFSPDFSPNDDQDTKGVKDLKKKYRGKYV
;
A
#
# COMPACT_ATOMS: atom_id res chain seq x y z
N MET A 1 11.93 -18.35 -10.27
CA MET A 1 10.71 -17.96 -11.02
C MET A 1 9.55 -18.79 -10.49
N PHE A 2 8.35 -18.23 -10.40
CA PHE A 2 7.19 -18.87 -9.75
C PHE A 2 5.97 -18.96 -10.68
N ASP A 3 5.14 -19.99 -10.48
CA ASP A 3 3.85 -20.15 -11.21
C ASP A 3 2.72 -19.30 -10.61
N ALA A 4 2.73 -19.14 -9.29
CA ALA A 4 1.73 -18.36 -8.58
C ALA A 4 2.30 -17.67 -7.35
N ILE A 5 1.74 -16.51 -7.02
CA ILE A 5 1.94 -15.80 -5.76
C ILE A 5 0.55 -15.65 -5.13
N ILE A 6 0.40 -16.13 -3.90
CA ILE A 6 -0.85 -16.04 -3.13
C ILE A 6 -0.50 -15.39 -1.79
N CYS A 7 -1.13 -14.27 -1.46
CA CYS A 7 -0.77 -13.52 -0.25
C CYS A 7 -1.93 -12.72 0.35
N ASP A 8 -1.77 -12.34 1.62
CA ASP A 8 -2.66 -11.41 2.32
C ASP A 8 -1.83 -10.21 2.81
N PRO A 9 -1.51 -9.23 1.92
CA PRO A 9 -0.67 -8.09 2.27
C PRO A 9 -1.14 -7.31 3.52
N PRO A 10 -0.21 -6.67 4.23
CA PRO A 10 -0.55 -5.83 5.38
C PRO A 10 -1.20 -4.52 4.91
N TYR A 11 -2.53 -4.48 4.83
CA TYR A 11 -3.28 -3.32 4.29
C TYR A 11 -3.49 -2.14 5.26
N GLY A 12 -2.86 -2.13 6.44
CA GLY A 12 -2.96 -0.99 7.35
C GLY A 12 -4.25 -0.86 8.17
N VAL A 13 -5.27 -1.73 7.94
CA VAL A 13 -6.62 -1.57 8.54
C VAL A 13 -6.65 -1.81 10.05
N ARG A 14 -6.01 -2.89 10.54
CA ARG A 14 -5.97 -3.21 11.97
C ARG A 14 -4.74 -2.63 12.68
N ALA A 15 -3.62 -2.61 11.97
CA ALA A 15 -2.38 -1.99 12.38
C ALA A 15 -1.78 -1.35 11.12
N GLY A 16 -1.31 -0.11 11.21
CA GLY A 16 -0.75 0.61 10.07
C GLY A 16 0.35 -0.22 9.40
N GLY A 17 0.32 -0.29 8.06
CA GLY A 17 1.31 -1.05 7.29
C GLY A 17 2.70 -0.56 7.65
N ARG A 18 3.64 -1.49 7.81
CA ARG A 18 5.04 -1.16 8.10
C ARG A 18 5.96 -1.87 7.12
N LYS A 19 6.96 -1.14 6.64
CA LYS A 19 8.06 -1.69 5.84
C LYS A 19 9.38 -1.46 6.55
N SER A 20 10.37 -2.28 6.22
CA SER A 20 11.75 -2.05 6.65
C SER A 20 12.25 -0.72 6.11
N GLY A 21 12.75 0.13 7.00
CA GLY A 21 13.18 1.49 6.66
C GLY A 21 13.10 2.38 7.89
N GLY A 22 14.23 2.96 8.31
CA GLY A 22 14.23 3.91 9.42
C GLY A 22 13.82 5.32 8.98
N ARG A 23 13.25 6.12 9.88
CA ARG A 23 13.00 7.55 9.65
C ARG A 23 14.24 8.30 9.14
N LYS A 24 15.42 7.98 9.68
CA LYS A 24 16.71 8.56 9.26
C LYS A 24 17.14 8.11 7.86
N LEU A 25 16.81 6.87 7.48
CA LEU A 25 17.09 6.31 6.16
C LEU A 25 16.20 6.94 5.09
N LEU A 26 14.90 7.10 5.38
CA LEU A 26 13.95 7.75 4.49
C LEU A 26 14.27 9.23 4.28
N LYS A 27 14.67 9.96 5.33
CA LYS A 27 15.14 11.35 5.24
C LYS A 27 16.50 11.51 4.55
N GLY A 28 17.16 10.42 4.14
CA GLY A 28 18.50 10.49 3.54
C GLY A 28 19.61 10.95 4.50
N VAL A 29 19.32 11.06 5.80
CA VAL A 29 20.30 11.46 6.83
C VAL A 29 21.34 10.37 7.06
N VAL A 30 20.96 9.11 6.83
CA VAL A 30 21.83 7.94 7.00
C VAL A 30 21.74 7.11 5.74
N CYS A 31 22.88 6.76 5.15
CA CYS A 31 22.95 5.84 4.02
C CYS A 31 22.51 4.42 4.43
N PRO A 32 22.02 3.58 3.50
CA PRO A 32 21.82 2.16 3.77
C PRO A 32 23.13 1.57 4.32
N TYR A 33 23.09 1.08 5.55
CA TYR A 33 24.26 0.51 6.21
C TYR A 33 24.07 -0.99 6.37
N THR A 34 25.15 -1.74 6.12
CA THR A 34 25.18 -3.17 6.42
C THR A 34 25.38 -3.34 7.92
N VAL A 35 24.50 -4.11 8.54
CA VAL A 35 24.62 -4.43 9.96
C VAL A 35 25.94 -5.20 10.20
N PRO A 36 26.82 -4.72 11.09
CA PRO A 36 28.04 -5.43 11.47
C PRO A 36 27.75 -6.86 11.94
N GLU A 37 28.66 -7.80 11.67
CA GLU A 37 28.46 -9.23 11.95
C GLU A 37 28.15 -9.51 13.43
N ASP A 38 28.85 -8.81 14.33
CA ASP A 38 28.70 -8.88 15.78
C ASP A 38 27.32 -8.41 16.28
N LYS A 39 26.61 -7.60 15.49
CA LYS A 39 25.29 -7.06 15.81
C LYS A 39 24.16 -7.68 15.01
N ARG A 40 24.45 -8.63 14.11
CA ARG A 40 23.45 -9.21 13.20
C ARG A 40 22.44 -10.06 13.97
N THR A 41 22.92 -10.86 14.92
CA THR A 41 22.06 -11.75 15.72
C THR A 41 21.17 -10.92 16.64
N GLY A 42 19.86 -10.96 16.41
CA GLY A 42 18.89 -10.20 17.19
C GLY A 42 18.67 -8.75 16.75
N HIS A 43 19.29 -8.31 15.64
CA HIS A 43 19.00 -6.98 15.09
C HIS A 43 17.55 -6.89 14.61
N ILE A 44 16.79 -5.93 15.15
CA ILE A 44 15.46 -5.58 14.65
C ILE A 44 15.57 -4.33 13.78
N PRO A 45 15.35 -4.43 12.45
CA PRO A 45 15.44 -3.27 11.57
C PRO A 45 14.42 -2.21 11.98
N SER A 46 14.81 -0.94 11.88
CA SER A 46 13.86 0.15 12.02
C SER A 46 12.79 0.05 10.93
N THR A 47 11.56 0.39 11.28
CA THR A 47 10.41 0.31 10.37
C THR A 47 9.81 1.68 10.14
N ALA A 48 9.25 1.87 8.95
CA ALA A 48 8.54 3.06 8.53
C ALA A 48 7.10 2.70 8.19
N ALA A 49 6.25 3.72 8.07
CA ALA A 49 4.91 3.52 7.53
C ALA A 49 5.00 2.95 6.12
N TYR A 50 3.99 2.16 5.77
CA TYR A 50 3.82 1.56 4.46
C TYR A 50 2.36 1.77 4.08
N SER A 51 2.12 2.68 3.14
CA SER A 51 0.77 2.97 2.70
C SER A 51 0.20 1.79 1.91
N LEU A 52 -1.12 1.70 1.81
CA LEU A 52 -1.77 0.67 1.01
C LEU A 52 -1.34 0.77 -0.47
N ALA A 53 -1.32 1.99 -1.02
CA ALA A 53 -0.94 2.25 -2.40
C ALA A 53 0.49 1.77 -2.70
N GLU A 54 1.44 2.11 -1.82
CA GLU A 54 2.83 1.68 -1.96
C GLU A 54 2.98 0.16 -1.80
N CYS A 55 2.25 -0.43 -0.85
CA CYS A 55 2.26 -1.87 -0.61
C CYS A 55 1.77 -2.69 -1.80
N VAL A 56 0.66 -2.25 -2.41
CA VAL A 56 0.11 -2.93 -3.58
C VAL A 56 0.94 -2.67 -4.83
N HIS A 57 1.51 -1.47 -4.98
CA HIS A 57 2.45 -1.17 -6.07
C HIS A 57 3.67 -2.09 -6.03
N ASP A 58 4.37 -2.16 -4.89
CA ASP A 58 5.57 -2.99 -4.72
C ASP A 58 5.24 -4.48 -4.90
N LEU A 59 4.05 -4.93 -4.47
CA LEU A 59 3.58 -6.29 -4.71
C LEU A 59 3.40 -6.58 -6.21
N LEU A 60 2.75 -5.68 -6.94
CA LEU A 60 2.51 -5.84 -8.38
C LEU A 60 3.82 -5.85 -9.17
N ASP A 61 4.75 -4.94 -8.84
CA ASP A 61 6.06 -4.87 -9.46
C ASP A 61 6.90 -6.14 -9.19
N LEU A 62 6.94 -6.60 -7.93
CA LEU A 62 7.63 -7.84 -7.56
C LEU A 62 7.01 -9.04 -8.29
N ALA A 63 5.69 -9.14 -8.31
CA ALA A 63 5.00 -10.23 -8.99
C ALA A 63 5.28 -10.22 -10.50
N ALA A 64 5.34 -9.03 -11.11
CA ALA A 64 5.66 -8.89 -12.53
C ALA A 64 7.08 -9.41 -12.84
N LYS A 65 8.05 -9.22 -11.94
CA LYS A 65 9.41 -9.76 -12.08
C LYS A 65 9.49 -11.26 -11.86
N MET A 66 8.77 -11.78 -10.88
CA MET A 66 8.97 -13.17 -10.40
C MET A 66 8.09 -14.21 -11.09
N LEU A 67 6.91 -13.84 -11.59
CA LEU A 67 5.96 -14.77 -12.20
C LEU A 67 6.35 -15.12 -13.63
N VAL A 68 6.13 -16.40 -13.99
CA VAL A 68 6.14 -16.86 -15.39
C VAL A 68 5.01 -16.19 -16.19
N MET A 69 5.11 -16.16 -17.52
CA MET A 69 3.99 -15.79 -18.38
C MET A 69 2.80 -16.73 -18.15
N GLY A 70 1.60 -16.17 -18.01
CA GLY A 70 0.40 -16.94 -17.62
C GLY A 70 0.35 -17.31 -16.12
N GLY A 71 1.38 -16.98 -15.35
CA GLY A 71 1.39 -17.13 -13.89
C GLY A 71 0.36 -16.22 -13.23
N ARG A 72 -0.05 -16.58 -11.99
CA ARG A 72 -1.16 -15.91 -11.30
C ARG A 72 -0.70 -15.17 -10.04
N LEU A 73 -1.17 -13.95 -9.89
CA LEU A 73 -1.10 -13.20 -8.63
C LEU A 73 -2.49 -13.21 -7.99
N VAL A 74 -2.57 -13.69 -6.75
CA VAL A 74 -3.80 -13.72 -5.96
C VAL A 74 -3.55 -13.02 -4.64
N TYR A 75 -4.32 -11.98 -4.35
CA TYR A 75 -4.20 -11.25 -3.09
C TYR A 75 -5.53 -10.66 -2.63
N PHE A 76 -5.69 -10.43 -1.32
CA PHE A 76 -6.85 -9.67 -0.84
C PHE A 76 -6.63 -8.17 -1.01
N TYR A 77 -7.69 -7.40 -1.18
CA TYR A 77 -7.66 -5.95 -1.23
C TYR A 77 -8.70 -5.41 -0.26
N PRO A 78 -8.36 -4.47 0.65
CA PRO A 78 -9.32 -3.92 1.59
C PRO A 78 -10.31 -3.02 0.85
N VAL A 79 -11.58 -3.07 1.21
CA VAL A 79 -12.59 -2.18 0.66
C VAL A 79 -13.40 -1.57 1.79
N LEU A 80 -13.58 -0.26 1.72
CA LEU A 80 -14.56 0.43 2.54
C LEU A 80 -15.92 0.32 1.85
N ARG A 81 -16.90 -0.22 2.56
CA ARG A 81 -18.25 -0.31 2.07
C ARG A 81 -18.99 0.97 2.44
N ASP A 82 -19.35 1.75 1.43
CA ASP A 82 -20.39 2.76 1.56
C ASP A 82 -21.76 2.10 1.41
N ASN A 83 -22.81 2.72 1.96
CA ASN A 83 -24.16 2.15 2.05
C ASN A 83 -24.84 1.84 0.67
N GLY A 84 -24.11 1.97 -0.44
CA GLY A 84 -24.55 1.59 -1.79
C GLY A 84 -24.34 0.09 -2.04
N GLU A 85 -25.29 -0.52 -2.74
CA GLU A 85 -25.27 -1.97 -3.02
C GLU A 85 -24.21 -2.40 -4.05
N THR A 86 -23.58 -1.45 -4.74
CA THR A 86 -22.58 -1.71 -5.78
C THR A 86 -21.17 -1.35 -5.31
N LEU A 87 -20.25 -2.31 -5.39
CA LEU A 87 -18.81 -2.11 -5.26
C LEU A 87 -18.27 -1.37 -6.50
N ASP A 88 -18.30 -0.03 -6.48
CA ASP A 88 -17.62 0.79 -7.49
C ASP A 88 -16.19 1.09 -7.03
N VAL A 89 -15.35 0.05 -7.02
CA VAL A 89 -13.95 0.14 -6.56
C VAL A 89 -13.03 0.02 -7.76
N ASP A 90 -12.24 1.07 -8.02
CA ASP A 90 -11.15 0.96 -8.98
C ASP A 90 -9.96 0.23 -8.34
N PHE A 91 -9.69 -0.98 -8.79
CA PHE A 91 -8.58 -1.78 -8.28
C PHE A 91 -7.26 -1.35 -8.91
N PRO A 92 -6.13 -1.46 -8.19
CA PRO A 92 -4.81 -1.17 -8.73
C PRO A 92 -4.51 -1.99 -9.99
N LYS A 93 -4.08 -1.30 -11.05
CA LYS A 93 -3.77 -1.88 -12.37
C LYS A 93 -2.25 -1.91 -12.57
N HIS A 94 -1.79 -2.88 -13.35
CA HIS A 94 -0.38 -2.99 -13.74
C HIS A 94 -0.28 -3.49 -15.19
N PRO A 95 0.59 -2.94 -16.05
CA PRO A 95 0.66 -3.29 -17.48
C PRO A 95 0.90 -4.77 -17.75
N CYS A 96 1.64 -5.46 -16.87
CA CYS A 96 1.88 -6.90 -16.97
C CYS A 96 0.69 -7.79 -16.60
N PHE A 97 -0.37 -7.25 -16.00
CA PHE A 97 -1.42 -8.05 -15.40
C PHE A 97 -2.80 -7.73 -15.95
N LYS A 98 -3.64 -8.76 -16.05
CA LYS A 98 -5.07 -8.64 -16.32
C LYS A 98 -5.86 -9.26 -15.17
N LEU A 99 -6.84 -8.53 -14.65
CA LEU A 99 -7.79 -9.05 -13.67
C LEU A 99 -8.69 -10.11 -14.34
N ILE A 100 -8.73 -11.31 -13.76
CA ILE A 100 -9.59 -12.42 -14.22
C ILE A 100 -10.82 -12.54 -13.33
N SER A 101 -10.64 -12.41 -12.02
CA SER A 101 -11.70 -12.66 -11.05
C SER A 101 -11.53 -11.79 -9.82
N SER A 102 -12.66 -11.39 -9.27
CA SER A 102 -12.80 -10.65 -8.02
C SER A 102 -13.89 -11.30 -7.18
N CYS A 103 -13.59 -11.67 -5.95
CA CYS A 103 -14.56 -12.25 -5.02
C CYS A 103 -14.59 -11.44 -3.73
N GLU A 104 -15.71 -10.78 -3.43
CA GLU A 104 -15.86 -10.02 -2.20
C GLU A 104 -16.18 -10.94 -1.02
N GLN A 105 -15.46 -10.73 0.09
CA GLN A 105 -15.78 -11.24 1.40
C GLN A 105 -16.15 -10.09 2.33
N ILE A 106 -17.40 -10.09 2.78
CA ILE A 106 -17.93 -9.12 3.74
C ILE A 106 -17.39 -9.46 5.13
N LEU A 107 -16.69 -8.51 5.77
CA LEU A 107 -16.16 -8.71 7.13
C LEU A 107 -17.04 -8.02 8.18
N SER A 108 -17.59 -6.85 7.85
CA SER A 108 -18.49 -6.07 8.70
C SER A 108 -19.34 -5.13 7.85
N TYR A 109 -20.20 -4.33 8.50
CA TYR A 109 -21.01 -3.31 7.82
C TYR A 109 -20.18 -2.30 7.02
N ARG A 110 -19.02 -1.89 7.55
CA ARG A 110 -18.16 -0.85 6.93
C ARG A 110 -16.98 -1.40 6.15
N TYR A 111 -16.61 -2.66 6.35
CA TYR A 111 -15.39 -3.22 5.81
C TYR A 111 -15.67 -4.54 5.10
N SER A 112 -15.18 -4.65 3.87
CA SER A 112 -15.05 -5.89 3.15
C SER A 112 -13.61 -6.05 2.64
N ARG A 113 -13.30 -7.23 2.14
CA ARG A 113 -12.06 -7.48 1.40
C ARG A 113 -12.40 -8.22 0.12
N VAL A 114 -11.70 -7.90 -0.96
CA VAL A 114 -11.90 -8.54 -2.26
C VAL A 114 -10.69 -9.39 -2.57
N LEU A 115 -10.89 -10.69 -2.83
CA LEU A 115 -9.87 -11.56 -3.37
C LEU A 115 -9.72 -11.28 -4.86
N LEU A 116 -8.61 -10.65 -5.25
CA LEU A 116 -8.28 -10.34 -6.64
C LEU A 116 -7.41 -11.46 -7.21
N THR A 117 -7.77 -11.95 -8.40
CA THR A 117 -6.98 -12.90 -9.17
C THR A 117 -6.56 -12.27 -10.50
N LEU A 118 -5.26 -12.06 -10.66
CA LEU A 118 -4.66 -11.49 -11.86
C LEU A 118 -3.79 -12.51 -12.55
N VAL A 119 -3.72 -12.45 -13.88
CA VAL A 119 -2.81 -13.25 -14.70
C VAL A 119 -1.77 -12.38 -15.37
N LYS A 120 -0.53 -12.86 -15.41
CA LYS A 120 0.55 -12.18 -16.14
C LYS A 120 0.37 -12.37 -17.66
N ILE A 121 0.14 -11.28 -18.38
CA ILE A 121 -0.15 -11.27 -19.82
C ILE A 121 0.97 -10.71 -20.69
N SER A 122 1.90 -9.94 -20.11
CA SER A 122 3.04 -9.38 -20.85
C SER A 122 4.34 -9.53 -20.04
N PRO A 123 5.49 -9.60 -20.74
CA PRO A 123 6.78 -9.63 -20.08
C PRO A 123 7.05 -8.31 -19.35
N TYR A 124 7.94 -8.37 -18.36
CA TYR A 124 8.42 -7.18 -17.67
C TYR A 124 9.45 -6.49 -18.58
N SER A 125 9.17 -5.27 -19.02
CA SER A 125 10.04 -4.48 -19.89
C SER A 125 10.80 -3.40 -19.12
N ASP A 126 11.90 -2.91 -19.70
CA ASP A 126 12.72 -1.84 -19.12
C ASP A 126 11.91 -0.55 -18.87
N GLU A 127 10.92 -0.26 -19.73
CA GLU A 127 10.00 0.87 -19.56
C GLU A 127 9.14 0.75 -18.30
N ILE A 128 8.67 -0.47 -17.99
CA ILE A 128 7.89 -0.75 -16.79
C ILE A 128 8.77 -0.64 -15.56
N GLU A 129 10.03 -1.10 -15.65
CA GLU A 129 11.01 -0.94 -14.58
C GLU A 129 11.29 0.52 -14.26
N GLU A 130 11.48 1.34 -15.29
CA GLU A 130 11.69 2.77 -15.10
C GLU A 130 10.47 3.46 -14.49
N ALA A 131 9.26 3.15 -14.96
CA ALA A 131 8.03 3.67 -14.39
C ALA A 131 7.85 3.27 -12.91
N ALA A 132 8.09 2.00 -12.57
CA ALA A 132 8.04 1.50 -11.19
C ALA A 132 9.09 2.19 -10.30
N ARG A 133 10.29 2.44 -10.84
CA ARG A 133 11.35 3.18 -10.13
C ARG A 133 10.95 4.62 -9.85
N LEU A 134 10.36 5.31 -10.82
CA LEU A 134 9.88 6.69 -10.64
C LEU A 134 8.77 6.75 -9.58
N GLN A 135 7.81 5.82 -9.63
CA GLN A 135 6.76 5.72 -8.63
C GLN A 135 7.32 5.45 -7.22
N HIS A 136 8.35 4.60 -7.11
CA HIS A 136 9.02 4.34 -5.84
C HIS A 136 9.72 5.58 -5.27
N LEU A 137 10.31 6.41 -6.13
CA LEU A 137 10.91 7.69 -5.72
C LEU A 137 9.85 8.68 -5.25
N ASP A 138 8.71 8.76 -5.94
CA ASP A 138 7.57 9.59 -5.53
C ASP A 138 7.04 9.18 -4.15
N PHE A 139 6.83 7.88 -3.92
CA PHE A 139 6.45 7.39 -2.59
C PHE A 139 7.47 7.79 -1.52
N LYS A 140 8.77 7.67 -1.81
CA LYS A 140 9.83 8.06 -0.88
C LYS A 140 9.79 9.55 -0.55
N GLU A 141 9.56 10.42 -1.53
CA GLU A 141 9.41 11.87 -1.31
C GLU A 141 8.17 12.17 -0.46
N ASN A 142 7.04 11.55 -0.77
CA ASN A 142 5.79 11.71 -0.02
C ASN A 142 5.94 11.24 1.44
N HIS A 143 6.68 10.16 1.70
CA HIS A 143 7.05 9.75 3.05
C HIS A 143 7.85 10.82 3.82
N VAL A 144 8.74 11.54 3.12
CA VAL A 144 9.52 12.63 3.75
C VAL A 144 8.60 13.80 4.11
N LYS A 145 7.71 14.21 3.19
CA LYS A 145 6.71 15.26 3.45
C LYS A 145 5.80 14.90 4.63
N TRP A 146 5.27 13.68 4.68
CA TRP A 146 4.43 13.22 5.79
C TRP A 146 5.16 13.19 7.14
N LEU A 147 6.47 12.90 7.13
CA LEU A 147 7.31 12.95 8.33
C LEU A 147 7.57 14.37 8.83
N GLU A 148 7.39 15.38 7.99
CA GLU A 148 7.55 16.80 8.33
C GLU A 148 6.22 17.43 8.76
N GLU A 149 5.12 17.04 8.12
CA GLU A 149 3.78 17.62 8.32
C GLU A 149 2.93 16.89 9.37
N GLY A 150 3.30 15.68 9.79
CA GLY A 150 2.66 14.97 10.92
C GLY A 150 1.31 14.30 10.63
N ASN A 151 0.93 14.10 9.36
CA ASN A 151 -0.41 13.61 8.95
C ASN A 151 -0.43 12.13 8.50
N LEU A 152 0.15 11.22 9.29
CA LEU A 152 0.32 9.81 8.89
C LEU A 152 -0.99 8.99 8.87
N HIS A 153 -2.03 9.42 9.58
CA HIS A 153 -3.24 8.61 9.82
C HIS A 153 -4.32 8.77 8.73
N ALA A 154 -4.35 9.89 8.00
CA ALA A 154 -5.38 10.14 6.98
C ALA A 154 -5.09 9.42 5.65
N ALA A 155 -3.82 9.17 5.32
CA ALA A 155 -3.38 8.66 4.02
C ALA A 155 -3.53 7.14 3.82
N VAL A 156 -4.03 6.40 4.83
CA VAL A 156 -4.11 4.92 4.77
C VAL A 156 -5.20 4.45 3.80
N PHE A 157 -6.21 5.27 3.53
CA PHE A 157 -7.37 4.92 2.69
C PHE A 157 -7.67 5.91 1.56
N SER A 158 -6.85 6.95 1.37
CA SER A 158 -7.03 7.88 0.25
C SER A 158 -6.22 7.36 -0.95
N PRO A 159 -6.87 6.98 -2.05
CA PRO A 159 -6.18 6.47 -3.24
C PRO A 159 -5.53 7.59 -4.08
N ASP A 160 -5.93 8.85 -3.87
CA ASP A 160 -5.47 9.98 -4.67
C ASP A 160 -4.58 10.93 -3.85
N PHE A 161 -3.32 11.04 -4.25
CA PHE A 161 -2.53 12.25 -4.03
C PHE A 161 -2.32 12.89 -5.40
N SER A 162 -3.32 13.66 -5.84
CA SER A 162 -3.15 14.57 -6.97
C SER A 162 -2.22 15.71 -6.52
N PRO A 163 -1.15 16.06 -7.27
CA PRO A 163 -0.17 17.07 -6.84
C PRO A 163 -0.67 18.52 -6.96
N ASN A 164 -1.93 18.74 -7.32
CA ASN A 164 -2.53 20.06 -7.41
C ASN A 164 -3.69 20.16 -6.43
N ASP A 165 -3.43 20.71 -5.24
CA ASP A 165 -4.45 21.51 -4.57
C ASP A 165 -3.76 22.58 -3.72
N ASP A 166 -3.44 23.68 -4.40
CA ASP A 166 -3.10 24.94 -3.77
C ASP A 166 -4.41 25.71 -3.53
N GLN A 167 -4.68 25.93 -2.24
CA GLN A 167 -5.50 26.98 -1.64
C GLN A 167 -7.04 26.96 -1.74
N ASP A 168 -7.58 26.93 -0.52
CA ASP A 168 -8.70 27.74 -0.01
C ASP A 168 -10.08 27.08 0.03
N THR A 169 -10.46 26.57 1.20
CA THR A 169 -11.81 26.76 1.75
C THR A 169 -11.82 26.61 3.26
N LYS A 170 -12.06 27.74 3.93
CA LYS A 170 -12.45 27.83 5.34
C LYS A 170 -13.86 27.27 5.57
N GLY A 171 -14.05 26.60 6.70
CA GLY A 171 -15.35 26.22 7.30
C GLY A 171 -15.69 24.74 7.04
N VAL A 172 -16.03 23.90 8.00
CA VAL A 172 -16.87 24.09 9.20
C VAL A 172 -16.38 23.15 10.31
N LYS A 173 -16.27 23.67 11.53
CA LYS A 173 -16.13 22.85 12.75
C LYS A 173 -17.46 22.14 13.01
N ASP A 174 -17.48 20.81 12.97
CA ASP A 174 -18.56 20.05 13.64
C ASP A 174 -18.04 18.86 14.46
N LEU A 175 -18.05 19.10 15.77
CA LEU A 175 -18.36 18.21 16.89
C LEU A 175 -17.96 16.73 16.80
N LYS A 176 -16.75 16.42 17.29
CA LYS A 176 -16.35 15.07 17.71
C LYS A 176 -17.33 14.51 18.75
N LYS A 177 -18.17 13.53 18.38
CA LYS A 177 -18.82 12.64 19.35
C LYS A 177 -17.80 11.62 19.87
N LYS A 178 -17.35 11.79 21.12
CA LYS A 178 -16.56 10.81 21.88
C LYS A 178 -17.40 9.54 22.08
N TYR A 179 -17.02 8.45 21.42
CA TYR A 179 -17.55 7.12 21.74
C TYR A 179 -16.82 6.58 22.97
N ARG A 180 -17.54 6.39 24.08
CA ARG A 180 -17.02 5.83 25.34
C ARG A 180 -17.56 4.40 25.47
N GLY A 181 -16.80 3.42 24.99
CA GLY A 181 -17.12 2.01 25.19
C GLY A 181 -17.06 1.66 26.67
N LYS A 182 -18.17 1.20 27.24
CA LYS A 182 -18.21 0.51 28.52
C LYS A 182 -17.94 -0.97 28.24
N TYR A 183 -16.89 -1.52 28.86
CA TYR A 183 -16.73 -2.97 28.98
C TYR A 183 -17.55 -3.44 30.19
N VAL A 184 -18.28 -4.54 30.00
CA VAL A 184 -18.67 -5.49 31.06
C VAL A 184 -17.47 -6.39 31.31
#